data_AF-A0A9E3VTK9-F1
#
_entry.id   AF-A0A9E3VTK9-F1
#
_cell.length_a   1.000
_cell.length_b   1.000
_cell.length_c   1.000
_cell.angle_alpha   90.00
_cell.angle_beta   90.00
_cell.angle_gamma   90.00
#
_symmetry.space_group_name_H-M   'P 1'
#
loop_
_entity.id
_entity.type
_entity.pdbx_description
1 polymer ?
#
loop_
_entity_poly.entity_id
_entity_poly.type
_entity_poly.pdbx_seq_one_letter_code
_entity_poly.pdbx_strand_id
1 'polypeptide(L)'
;MNNLKVCLFVCAAGVVSGWPCAVAQTPLRDYTCFQVYAPYSPEIDAASDVAIVYGVGDTFAERASVWRSKGYNVSMMTGIAWGEYGSYYGSGDAFKKDEVQTVKSGKLLMHGNSTDVGYNVPSDSYIEYIKRYVEPAVDAGASAVYLEEPEFWADAGWSESFKREWQLFYGEPWQEPDSSPDAQYRASKLKYELYFKALREVFAHVEKRAAEQGRTIECHVPTHSLINYAQWRIVSPESHLIDIPQLDGYIAQVWTGTARTPNVYRGVAKERTFETAFFEYGQMQAMVRPTGKKVWFLADPVEDNPNRSWNDYRLNYECTVIASLMWPETSRYEVMPWPDRIFKGSYPKVDLDSKTSDREGIPADYATQLLIVFNALNDMNQPDVAYDMGTRGIGIVVSDTMMFQRAAPHASDSGLGGFYGLAIPLLKVGVPAEVVQLENTIYPACLEPYRILLL
;
A
#
# COMPACT_ATOMS: atom_id res chain seq x y z
N MET A 1 -35.64 -37.63 -60.66
CA MET A 1 -35.81 -38.23 -59.32
C MET A 1 -34.62 -37.85 -58.47
N ASN A 2 -34.76 -36.81 -57.64
CA ASN A 2 -34.05 -36.65 -56.37
C ASN A 2 -34.61 -35.41 -55.65
N ASN A 3 -34.75 -35.56 -54.33
CA ASN A 3 -35.71 -34.87 -53.47
C ASN A 3 -35.28 -33.46 -53.08
N LEU A 4 -36.22 -32.51 -53.12
CA LEU A 4 -36.14 -31.23 -52.43
C LEU A 4 -37.13 -31.24 -51.26
N LYS A 5 -36.62 -31.27 -50.02
CA LYS A 5 -37.42 -31.11 -48.80
C LYS A 5 -37.64 -29.62 -48.56
N VAL A 6 -38.90 -29.19 -48.50
CA VAL A 6 -39.29 -27.86 -48.00
C VAL A 6 -39.94 -28.06 -46.63
N CYS A 7 -39.33 -27.48 -45.59
CA CYS A 7 -39.88 -27.45 -44.23
C CYS A 7 -40.77 -26.23 -44.04
N LEU A 8 -41.97 -26.46 -43.49
CA LEU A 8 -42.89 -25.44 -42.99
C LEU A 8 -42.27 -24.62 -41.86
N PHE A 9 -42.43 -23.29 -41.92
CA PHE A 9 -42.26 -22.41 -40.76
C PHE A 9 -43.63 -22.12 -40.13
N VAL A 10 -43.74 -22.41 -38.83
CA VAL A 10 -44.87 -22.04 -37.97
C VAL A 10 -44.50 -20.76 -37.23
N CYS A 11 -45.31 -19.69 -37.41
CA CYS A 11 -45.19 -18.47 -36.63
C CYS A 11 -45.82 -18.65 -35.24
N ALA A 12 -45.02 -18.49 -34.18
CA ALA A 12 -45.50 -18.31 -32.81
C ALA A 12 -45.25 -16.87 -32.37
N ALA A 13 -46.32 -16.16 -32.00
CA ALA A 13 -46.27 -14.82 -31.42
C ALA A 13 -45.80 -14.91 -29.96
N GLY A 14 -44.65 -14.29 -29.66
CA GLY A 14 -44.10 -14.19 -28.31
C GLY A 14 -44.44 -12.83 -27.67
N VAL A 15 -45.04 -12.89 -26.48
CA VAL A 15 -45.34 -11.75 -25.60
C VAL A 15 -44.03 -11.12 -25.13
N VAL A 16 -43.87 -9.80 -25.33
CA VAL A 16 -42.69 -9.04 -24.87
C VAL A 16 -42.89 -8.70 -23.39
N SER A 17 -42.27 -9.47 -22.50
CA SER A 17 -42.07 -9.08 -21.11
C SER A 17 -40.89 -8.11 -21.02
N GLY A 18 -41.15 -6.85 -20.67
CA GLY A 18 -40.11 -5.86 -20.42
C GLY A 18 -39.28 -6.26 -19.19
N TRP A 19 -38.04 -6.68 -19.41
CA TRP A 19 -37.04 -6.74 -18.36
C TRP A 19 -36.53 -5.32 -18.10
N PRO A 20 -36.34 -4.90 -16.83
CA PRO A 20 -35.64 -3.66 -16.57
C PRO A 20 -34.21 -3.82 -17.09
N CYS A 21 -33.86 -3.05 -18.11
CA CYS A 21 -32.47 -2.83 -18.47
C CYS A 21 -31.80 -2.20 -17.24
N ALA A 22 -31.06 -3.00 -16.48
CA ALA A 22 -30.01 -2.49 -15.64
C ALA A 22 -29.10 -1.67 -16.55
N VAL A 23 -29.11 -0.35 -16.39
CA VAL A 23 -28.11 0.50 -17.01
C VAL A 23 -26.80 0.08 -16.38
N ALA A 24 -26.01 -0.72 -17.10
CA ALA A 24 -24.65 -1.03 -16.69
C ALA A 24 -23.92 0.32 -16.57
N GLN A 25 -23.63 0.75 -15.34
CA GLN A 25 -22.73 1.89 -15.13
C GLN A 25 -21.42 1.54 -15.85
N THR A 26 -21.02 2.36 -16.81
CA THR A 26 -19.67 2.27 -17.35
C THR A 26 -18.71 2.38 -16.16
N PRO A 27 -17.80 1.42 -15.95
CA PRO A 27 -16.85 1.50 -14.84
C PRO A 27 -16.12 2.84 -14.93
N LEU A 28 -16.13 3.60 -13.83
CA LEU A 28 -15.32 4.81 -13.75
C LEU A 28 -13.86 4.40 -13.88
N ARG A 29 -13.12 5.18 -14.66
CA ARG A 29 -11.67 5.01 -14.84
C ARG A 29 -10.98 5.09 -13.46
N ASP A 30 -9.87 4.37 -13.30
CA ASP A 30 -9.12 4.27 -12.05
C ASP A 30 -7.59 4.23 -12.26
N TYR A 31 -7.09 4.79 -13.37
CA TYR A 31 -5.66 4.74 -13.67
C TYR A 31 -4.86 5.64 -12.74
N THR A 32 -5.41 6.79 -12.34
CA THR A 32 -4.73 7.65 -11.38
C THR A 32 -5.59 8.00 -10.18
N CYS A 33 -4.92 8.13 -9.03
CA CYS A 33 -5.55 8.54 -7.79
C CYS A 33 -4.64 9.45 -6.97
N PHE A 34 -5.21 10.09 -5.96
CA PHE A 34 -4.48 10.83 -4.93
C PHE A 34 -5.19 10.71 -3.58
N GLN A 35 -4.42 10.75 -2.50
CA GLN A 35 -4.96 10.81 -1.13
C GLN A 35 -5.28 12.25 -0.74
N VAL A 36 -6.43 12.47 -0.10
CA VAL A 36 -6.85 13.80 0.32
C VAL A 36 -7.66 13.80 1.62
N TYR A 37 -7.25 14.65 2.56
CA TYR A 37 -8.07 15.01 3.72
C TYR A 37 -8.87 16.29 3.49
N ALA A 38 -8.22 17.28 2.85
CA ALA A 38 -8.73 18.63 2.66
C ALA A 38 -10.01 18.69 1.80
N PRO A 39 -10.89 19.69 2.03
CA PRO A 39 -12.00 19.94 1.12
C PRO A 39 -11.48 20.40 -0.25
N TYR A 40 -12.24 20.09 -1.30
CA TYR A 40 -11.91 20.52 -2.66
C TYR A 40 -11.62 22.02 -2.75
N SER A 41 -10.55 22.36 -3.45
CA SER A 41 -10.32 23.70 -3.97
C SER A 41 -9.62 23.62 -5.33
N PRO A 42 -9.74 24.63 -6.20
CA PRO A 42 -9.08 24.63 -7.52
C PRO A 42 -7.56 24.43 -7.44
N GLU A 43 -6.91 24.88 -6.36
CA GLU A 43 -5.46 24.78 -6.15
C GLU A 43 -4.97 23.35 -5.89
N ILE A 44 -5.87 22.42 -5.54
CA ILE A 44 -5.53 21.01 -5.26
C ILE A 44 -6.24 20.05 -6.21
N ASP A 45 -6.76 20.57 -7.31
CA ASP A 45 -7.44 19.79 -8.35
C ASP A 45 -6.39 19.11 -9.24
N ALA A 46 -6.19 17.80 -9.02
CA ALA A 46 -5.12 17.02 -9.66
C ALA A 46 -5.47 16.50 -11.07
N ALA A 47 -6.75 16.60 -11.48
CA ALA A 47 -7.27 16.00 -12.71
C ALA A 47 -6.95 14.49 -12.86
N SER A 48 -6.91 13.78 -11.72
CA SER A 48 -6.83 12.31 -11.66
C SER A 48 -8.21 11.66 -11.74
N ASP A 49 -8.27 10.33 -11.84
CA ASP A 49 -9.55 9.62 -11.93
C ASP A 49 -10.25 9.46 -10.58
N VAL A 50 -9.48 9.24 -9.50
CA VAL A 50 -10.00 8.90 -8.16
C VAL A 50 -9.48 9.87 -7.09
N ALA A 51 -10.39 10.45 -6.32
CA ALA A 51 -10.06 11.11 -5.05
C ALA A 51 -10.23 10.11 -3.91
N ILE A 52 -9.13 9.72 -3.27
CA ILE A 52 -9.16 8.84 -2.10
C ILE A 52 -9.30 9.70 -0.86
N VAL A 53 -10.52 9.78 -0.33
CA VAL A 53 -10.83 10.59 0.84
C VAL A 53 -10.32 9.87 2.10
N TYR A 54 -9.35 10.49 2.76
CA TYR A 54 -8.69 9.90 3.92
C TYR A 54 -9.46 10.17 5.22
N GLY A 55 -9.52 9.16 6.08
CA GLY A 55 -10.29 9.14 7.33
C GLY A 55 -11.78 9.00 7.08
N VAL A 56 -12.48 8.31 7.97
CA VAL A 56 -13.94 8.21 7.90
C VAL A 56 -14.54 9.35 8.72
N GLY A 57 -14.63 9.20 10.04
CA GLY A 57 -15.24 10.16 10.95
C GLY A 57 -16.69 10.51 10.56
N ASP A 58 -17.26 11.52 11.22
CA ASP A 58 -18.65 11.94 10.95
C ASP A 58 -18.78 12.77 9.66
N THR A 59 -17.67 13.20 9.06
CA THR A 59 -17.63 14.12 7.92
C THR A 59 -17.38 13.45 6.57
N PHE A 60 -17.16 12.12 6.53
CA PHE A 60 -16.84 11.41 5.28
C PHE A 60 -17.86 11.69 4.18
N ALA A 61 -19.16 11.52 4.47
CA ALA A 61 -20.21 11.64 3.47
C ALA A 61 -20.25 13.03 2.81
N GLU A 62 -20.05 14.08 3.60
CA GLU A 62 -19.98 15.46 3.11
C GLU A 62 -18.75 15.67 2.22
N ARG A 63 -17.56 15.30 2.71
CA ARG A 63 -16.30 15.44 1.95
C ARG A 63 -16.37 14.65 0.64
N ALA A 64 -16.84 13.41 0.69
CA ALA A 64 -17.03 12.57 -0.48
C ALA A 64 -18.01 13.17 -1.50
N SER A 65 -19.13 13.74 -1.03
CA SER A 65 -20.10 14.41 -1.91
C SER A 65 -19.49 15.62 -2.64
N VAL A 66 -18.63 16.39 -1.97
CA VAL A 66 -17.94 17.53 -2.58
C VAL A 66 -17.04 17.07 -3.73
N TRP A 67 -16.19 16.07 -3.51
CA TRP A 67 -15.30 15.54 -4.57
C TRP A 67 -16.09 14.91 -5.72
N ARG A 68 -17.15 14.14 -5.44
CA ARG A 68 -18.04 13.60 -6.50
C ARG A 68 -18.69 14.69 -7.34
N SER A 69 -19.08 15.82 -6.74
CA SER A 69 -19.67 16.95 -7.48
C SER A 69 -18.71 17.58 -8.50
N LYS A 70 -17.41 17.28 -8.37
CA LYS A 70 -16.34 17.72 -9.29
C LYS A 70 -15.96 16.67 -10.34
N GLY A 71 -16.65 15.53 -10.36
CA GLY A 71 -16.49 14.48 -11.37
C GLY A 71 -15.54 13.36 -10.99
N TYR A 72 -15.00 13.37 -9.77
CA TYR A 72 -14.12 12.31 -9.27
C TYR A 72 -14.89 11.05 -8.92
N ASN A 73 -14.29 9.89 -9.23
CA ASN A 73 -14.60 8.68 -8.48
C ASN A 73 -14.09 8.85 -7.04
N VAL A 74 -14.82 8.35 -6.05
CA VAL A 74 -14.45 8.57 -4.64
C VAL A 74 -14.33 7.26 -3.90
N SER A 75 -13.14 7.04 -3.36
CA SER A 75 -12.80 5.92 -2.48
C SER A 75 -12.48 6.42 -1.08
N MET A 76 -12.34 5.51 -0.12
CA MET A 76 -11.98 5.80 1.27
C MET A 76 -10.65 5.16 1.63
N MET A 77 -9.80 5.88 2.37
CA MET A 77 -8.59 5.31 2.99
C MET A 77 -8.53 5.60 4.49
N THR A 78 -8.01 4.64 5.26
CA THR A 78 -7.64 4.81 6.67
C THR A 78 -6.57 3.77 7.03
N GLY A 79 -5.72 4.03 8.02
CA GLY A 79 -4.75 3.04 8.52
C GLY A 79 -5.42 1.84 9.19
N ILE A 80 -4.83 0.65 9.17
CA ILE A 80 -5.34 -0.51 9.90
C ILE A 80 -4.58 -0.77 11.19
N ALA A 81 -3.31 -0.37 11.28
CA ALA A 81 -2.52 -0.48 12.50
C ALA A 81 -2.66 0.73 13.43
N TRP A 82 -3.00 1.88 12.87
CA TRP A 82 -3.15 3.16 13.55
C TRP A 82 -4.15 4.03 12.77
N GLY A 83 -4.62 5.12 13.36
CA GLY A 83 -5.59 6.03 12.75
C GLY A 83 -6.29 6.90 13.78
N GLU A 84 -7.36 7.59 13.37
CA GLU A 84 -8.19 8.41 14.27
C GLU A 84 -9.10 7.52 15.16
N TYR A 85 -8.48 6.67 15.98
CA TYR A 85 -9.14 5.62 16.76
C TYR A 85 -9.22 5.90 18.26
N GLY A 86 -9.15 7.18 18.65
CA GLY A 86 -9.25 7.60 20.05
C GLY A 86 -10.52 7.10 20.74
N SER A 87 -11.64 6.96 20.01
CA SER A 87 -12.88 6.36 20.53
C SER A 87 -12.76 4.87 20.88
N TYR A 88 -11.88 4.13 20.21
CA TYR A 88 -11.58 2.74 20.54
C TYR A 88 -10.66 2.63 21.75
N TYR A 89 -9.59 3.42 21.72
CA TYR A 89 -8.54 3.37 22.73
C TYR A 89 -8.98 3.96 24.06
N GLY A 90 -9.90 4.92 24.07
CA GLY A 90 -10.23 5.70 25.25
C GLY A 90 -9.09 6.64 25.64
N SER A 91 -9.22 7.29 26.80
CA SER A 91 -8.26 8.29 27.28
C SER A 91 -8.00 8.16 28.77
N GLY A 92 -6.86 8.66 29.25
CA GLY A 92 -6.51 8.65 30.67
C GLY A 92 -6.45 7.24 31.24
N ASP A 93 -7.18 6.99 32.32
CA ASP A 93 -7.22 5.67 32.97
C ASP A 93 -7.97 4.61 32.13
N ALA A 94 -8.84 5.03 31.21
CA ALA A 94 -9.56 4.15 30.29
C ALA A 94 -8.75 3.80 29.03
N PHE A 95 -7.54 4.35 28.87
CA PHE A 95 -6.70 4.08 27.72
C PHE A 95 -6.30 2.59 27.66
N LYS A 96 -6.63 1.91 26.56
CA LYS A 96 -6.37 0.48 26.30
C LYS A 96 -4.90 0.19 26.02
N LYS A 97 -4.04 0.43 27.01
CA LYS A 97 -2.58 0.22 26.95
C LYS A 97 -2.20 -1.21 26.58
N ASP A 98 -3.02 -2.18 26.96
CA ASP A 98 -2.77 -3.60 26.72
C ASP A 98 -2.92 -4.01 25.25
N GLU A 99 -3.66 -3.22 24.46
CA GLU A 99 -3.85 -3.39 23.02
C GLU A 99 -2.85 -2.61 22.17
N VAL A 100 -1.96 -1.83 22.78
CA VAL A 100 -0.87 -1.16 22.07
C VAL A 100 0.33 -2.09 21.99
N GLN A 101 0.94 -2.18 20.81
CA GLN A 101 2.19 -2.91 20.61
C GLN A 101 3.24 -2.43 21.61
N THR A 102 3.81 -3.38 22.35
CA THR A 102 4.71 -3.08 23.46
C THR A 102 6.01 -3.85 23.28
N VAL A 103 7.14 -3.19 23.52
CA VAL A 103 8.49 -3.77 23.50
C VAL A 103 8.90 -4.27 24.88
N LYS A 104 10.01 -5.01 24.97
CA LYS A 104 10.48 -5.65 26.22
C LYS A 104 10.56 -4.73 27.45
N SER A 105 10.92 -3.46 27.25
CA SER A 105 11.04 -2.49 28.34
C SER A 105 9.68 -2.05 28.93
N GLY A 106 8.57 -2.48 28.35
CA GLY A 106 7.23 -1.99 28.68
C GLY A 106 6.87 -0.68 27.97
N LYS A 107 7.75 -0.14 27.12
CA LYS A 107 7.44 1.05 26.31
C LYS A 107 6.36 0.70 25.28
N LEU A 108 5.30 1.51 25.26
CA LEU A 108 4.25 1.48 24.25
C LEU A 108 4.77 2.10 22.94
N LEU A 109 4.46 1.46 21.82
CA LEU A 109 4.76 1.96 20.49
C LEU A 109 3.61 2.85 20.03
N MET A 110 3.77 4.16 20.31
CA MET A 110 2.83 5.20 19.90
C MET A 110 3.09 5.62 18.45
N HIS A 111 2.05 6.01 17.72
CA HIS A 111 2.22 6.51 16.36
C HIS A 111 2.61 8.00 16.37
N GLY A 112 3.71 8.35 15.69
CA GLY A 112 4.26 9.69 15.68
C GLY A 112 4.52 10.23 17.10
N ASN A 113 3.97 11.42 17.39
CA ASN A 113 4.02 12.05 18.72
C ASN A 113 2.70 11.91 19.49
N SER A 114 1.80 11.01 19.07
CA SER A 114 0.51 10.81 19.72
C SER A 114 0.66 10.29 21.16
N THR A 115 -0.26 10.72 22.03
CA THR A 115 -0.38 10.24 23.41
C THR A 115 -1.62 9.34 23.62
N ASP A 116 -2.44 9.17 22.58
CA ASP A 116 -3.76 8.53 22.62
C ASP A 116 -3.99 7.49 21.50
N VAL A 117 -3.06 7.37 20.55
CA VAL A 117 -3.10 6.38 19.47
C VAL A 117 -1.75 5.67 19.37
N GLY A 118 -1.78 4.36 19.60
CA GLY A 118 -0.63 3.48 19.38
C GLY A 118 -0.82 2.56 18.20
N TYR A 119 0.27 1.93 17.78
CA TYR A 119 0.23 0.79 16.88
C TYR A 119 -0.54 -0.34 17.57
N ASN A 120 -1.63 -0.80 16.96
CA ASN A 120 -2.57 -1.73 17.56
C ASN A 120 -2.07 -3.18 17.50
N VAL A 121 -2.52 -4.01 18.46
CA VAL A 121 -2.56 -5.47 18.31
C VAL A 121 -3.96 -5.86 17.84
N PRO A 122 -4.16 -6.32 16.60
CA PRO A 122 -5.48 -6.41 15.99
C PRO A 122 -6.27 -7.62 16.50
N SER A 123 -6.75 -7.47 17.74
CA SER A 123 -7.61 -8.41 18.45
C SER A 123 -9.01 -8.46 17.83
N ASP A 124 -9.80 -9.47 18.18
CA ASP A 124 -11.19 -9.58 17.72
C ASP A 124 -12.02 -8.33 18.05
N SER A 125 -11.83 -7.73 19.23
CA SER A 125 -12.53 -6.50 19.59
C SER A 125 -12.13 -5.30 18.74
N TYR A 126 -10.86 -5.23 18.32
CA TYR A 126 -10.39 -4.19 17.43
C TYR A 126 -10.94 -4.38 16.02
N ILE A 127 -10.94 -5.61 15.52
CA ILE A 127 -11.52 -5.96 14.22
C ILE A 127 -13.00 -5.57 14.16
N GLU A 128 -13.78 -5.88 15.20
CA GLU A 128 -15.20 -5.48 15.28
C GLU A 128 -15.38 -3.96 15.33
N TYR A 129 -14.45 -3.24 15.95
CA TYR A 129 -14.45 -1.77 15.91
C TYR A 129 -14.19 -1.24 14.50
N ILE A 130 -13.16 -1.74 13.81
CA ILE A 130 -12.83 -1.29 12.45
C ILE A 130 -13.95 -1.60 11.47
N LYS A 131 -14.58 -2.79 11.57
CA LYS A 131 -15.76 -3.14 10.76
C LYS A 131 -16.83 -2.05 10.84
N ARG A 132 -17.10 -1.52 12.04
CA ARG A 132 -18.07 -0.42 12.25
C ARG A 132 -17.53 0.93 11.79
N TYR A 133 -16.25 1.19 12.02
CA TYR A 133 -15.61 2.45 11.66
C TYR A 133 -15.69 2.74 10.16
N VAL A 134 -15.58 1.71 9.32
CA VAL A 134 -15.61 1.86 7.85
C VAL A 134 -17.02 1.94 7.25
N GLU A 135 -18.06 1.57 7.99
CA GLU A 135 -19.45 1.52 7.49
C GLU A 135 -19.95 2.84 6.90
N PRO A 136 -19.71 4.02 7.53
CA PRO A 136 -20.18 5.29 6.98
C PRO A 136 -19.63 5.57 5.59
N ALA A 137 -18.42 5.10 5.28
CA ALA A 137 -17.82 5.26 3.96
C ALA A 137 -18.45 4.34 2.90
N VAL A 138 -18.72 3.10 3.28
CA VAL A 138 -19.46 2.14 2.44
C VAL A 138 -20.87 2.67 2.15
N ASP A 139 -21.57 3.14 3.18
CA ASP A 139 -22.94 3.69 3.09
C ASP A 139 -23.00 4.98 2.27
N ALA A 140 -21.97 5.83 2.39
CA ALA A 140 -21.83 7.02 1.56
C ALA A 140 -21.46 6.70 0.11
N GLY A 141 -21.29 5.41 -0.24
CA GLY A 141 -21.10 4.95 -1.59
C GLY A 141 -19.69 5.08 -2.13
N ALA A 142 -18.66 4.89 -1.29
CA ALA A 142 -17.28 4.74 -1.75
C ALA A 142 -17.15 3.61 -2.81
N SER A 143 -16.32 3.82 -3.83
CA SER A 143 -16.03 2.80 -4.86
C SER A 143 -15.03 1.75 -4.39
N ALA A 144 -14.15 2.14 -3.47
CA ALA A 144 -13.18 1.25 -2.85
C ALA A 144 -12.89 1.66 -1.40
N VAL A 145 -12.42 0.69 -0.61
CA VAL A 145 -11.84 0.88 0.72
C VAL A 145 -10.36 0.49 0.67
N TYR A 146 -9.52 1.40 1.17
CA TYR A 146 -8.09 1.20 1.35
C TYR A 146 -7.79 1.13 2.86
N LEU A 147 -7.22 0.01 3.29
CA LEU A 147 -6.78 -0.19 4.68
C LEU A 147 -5.26 -0.26 4.70
N GLU A 148 -4.62 0.86 5.02
CA GLU A 148 -3.17 1.01 4.85
C GLU A 148 -2.36 0.54 6.05
N GLU A 149 -1.08 0.26 5.78
CA GLU A 149 -0.06 0.04 6.79
C GLU A 149 -0.46 -1.01 7.85
N PRO A 150 -0.63 -2.30 7.47
CA PRO A 150 -0.81 -3.40 8.40
C PRO A 150 0.49 -3.72 9.18
N GLU A 151 0.92 -2.76 10.00
CA GLU A 151 2.24 -2.72 10.60
C GLU A 151 2.29 -3.32 12.00
N PHE A 152 3.17 -4.30 12.16
CA PHE A 152 3.57 -4.80 13.47
C PHE A 152 5.08 -4.74 13.64
N TRP A 153 5.57 -4.01 14.65
CA TRP A 153 7.00 -3.90 14.89
C TRP A 153 7.63 -5.26 15.24
N ALA A 154 8.74 -5.59 14.57
CA ALA A 154 9.43 -6.87 14.72
C ALA A 154 9.95 -7.10 16.14
N ASP A 155 10.28 -6.03 16.87
CA ASP A 155 10.70 -6.03 18.27
C ASP A 155 9.59 -5.69 19.28
N ALA A 156 8.33 -5.75 18.86
CA ALA A 156 7.17 -5.81 19.74
C ALA A 156 6.76 -7.26 20.06
N GLY A 157 5.72 -7.43 20.87
CA GLY A 157 5.20 -8.74 21.29
C GLY A 157 5.17 -8.95 22.81
N TRP A 158 5.30 -7.87 23.58
CA TRP A 158 5.26 -7.90 25.05
C TRP A 158 3.96 -7.36 25.65
N SER A 159 3.00 -6.92 24.83
CA SER A 159 1.71 -6.42 25.31
C SER A 159 0.82 -7.58 25.78
N GLU A 160 -0.04 -7.33 26.77
CA GLU A 160 -0.93 -8.38 27.28
C GLU A 160 -1.90 -8.88 26.22
N SER A 161 -2.34 -8.02 25.28
CA SER A 161 -3.14 -8.46 24.13
C SER A 161 -2.38 -9.45 23.26
N PHE A 162 -1.12 -9.16 22.90
CA PHE A 162 -0.33 -10.10 22.09
C PHE A 162 -0.08 -11.43 22.81
N LYS A 163 0.13 -11.42 24.13
CA LYS A 163 0.27 -12.65 24.93
C LYS A 163 -0.99 -13.51 24.93
N ARG A 164 -2.18 -12.88 24.87
CA ARG A 164 -3.46 -13.60 24.71
C ARG A 164 -3.59 -14.17 23.30
N GLU A 165 -3.31 -13.36 22.27
CA GLU A 165 -3.33 -13.81 20.87
C GLU A 165 -2.36 -14.97 20.63
N TRP A 166 -1.19 -14.98 21.28
CA TRP A 166 -0.25 -16.09 21.23
C TRP A 166 -0.87 -17.39 21.73
N GLN A 167 -1.50 -17.35 22.90
CA GLN A 167 -2.14 -18.53 23.49
C GLN A 167 -3.31 -19.02 22.62
N LEU A 168 -4.08 -18.09 22.03
CA LEU A 168 -5.17 -18.44 21.12
C LEU A 168 -4.66 -19.10 19.83
N PHE A 169 -3.58 -18.57 19.25
CA PHE A 169 -3.05 -19.04 17.97
C PHE A 169 -2.26 -20.34 18.09
N TYR A 170 -1.41 -20.48 19.11
CA TYR A 170 -0.53 -21.65 19.28
C TYR A 170 -1.05 -22.70 20.28
N GLY A 171 -1.99 -22.36 21.16
CA GLY A 171 -2.48 -23.28 22.19
C GLY A 171 -1.47 -23.57 23.30
N GLU A 172 -0.48 -22.70 23.50
CA GLU A 172 0.61 -22.86 24.47
C GLU A 172 0.89 -21.55 25.24
N PRO A 173 1.57 -21.60 26.40
CA PRO A 173 1.98 -20.40 27.12
C PRO A 173 2.84 -19.47 26.25
N TRP A 174 2.65 -18.16 26.42
CA TRP A 174 3.47 -17.17 25.72
C TRP A 174 4.96 -17.34 26.03
N GLN A 175 5.78 -17.22 24.99
CA GLN A 175 7.23 -17.24 25.06
C GLN A 175 7.78 -15.85 24.70
N GLU A 176 8.84 -15.41 25.41
CA GLU A 176 9.53 -14.16 25.07
C GLU A 176 10.05 -14.20 23.62
N PRO A 177 9.69 -13.22 22.76
CA PRO A 177 10.13 -13.20 21.36
C PRO A 177 11.65 -13.26 21.21
N ASP A 178 12.40 -12.63 22.11
CA ASP A 178 13.86 -12.58 22.06
C ASP A 178 14.58 -13.76 22.75
N SER A 179 13.84 -14.78 23.20
CA SER A 179 14.45 -15.93 23.90
C SER A 179 15.21 -16.89 22.98
N SER A 180 14.82 -16.99 21.71
CA SER A 180 15.50 -17.80 20.70
C SER A 180 15.15 -17.32 19.29
N PRO A 181 15.93 -17.68 18.24
CA PRO A 181 15.54 -17.40 16.86
C PRO A 181 14.18 -18.01 16.48
N ASP A 182 13.85 -19.19 17.01
CA ASP A 182 12.54 -19.82 16.80
C ASP A 182 11.41 -19.01 17.44
N ALA A 183 11.60 -18.52 18.67
CA ALA A 183 10.62 -17.66 19.34
C ALA A 183 10.37 -16.37 18.56
N GLN A 184 11.42 -15.75 18.02
CA GLN A 184 11.30 -14.54 17.20
C GLN A 184 10.59 -14.82 15.88
N TYR A 185 10.90 -15.94 15.24
CA TYR A 185 10.20 -16.38 14.02
C TYR A 185 8.71 -16.59 14.28
N ARG A 186 8.36 -17.32 15.35
CA ARG A 186 6.96 -17.59 15.74
C ARG A 186 6.22 -16.31 16.13
N ALA A 187 6.87 -15.43 16.90
CA ALA A 187 6.29 -14.12 17.22
C ALA A 187 6.00 -13.31 15.96
N SER A 188 6.93 -13.29 15.00
CA SER A 188 6.74 -12.58 13.73
C SER A 188 5.66 -13.23 12.87
N LYS A 189 5.61 -14.56 12.79
CA LYS A 189 4.52 -15.28 12.12
C LYS A 189 3.16 -14.94 12.72
N LEU A 190 3.04 -14.87 14.05
CA LEU A 190 1.78 -14.47 14.66
C LEU A 190 1.38 -13.03 14.29
N LYS A 191 2.31 -12.08 14.31
CA LYS A 191 2.05 -10.69 13.90
C LYS A 191 1.53 -10.60 12.47
N TYR A 192 2.16 -11.35 11.57
CA TYR A 192 1.78 -11.51 10.17
C TYR A 192 0.35 -12.02 10.02
N GLU A 193 0.02 -13.12 10.70
CA GLU A 193 -1.30 -13.77 10.66
C GLU A 193 -2.41 -12.92 11.30
N LEU A 194 -2.08 -12.14 12.33
CA LEU A 194 -3.00 -11.24 13.00
C LEU A 194 -3.53 -10.15 12.07
N TYR A 195 -2.65 -9.48 11.31
CA TYR A 195 -3.10 -8.49 10.31
C TYR A 195 -3.73 -9.11 9.07
N PHE A 196 -3.27 -10.29 8.63
CA PHE A 196 -3.96 -11.05 7.58
C PHE A 196 -5.42 -11.32 7.98
N LYS A 197 -5.64 -11.82 9.20
CA LYS A 197 -6.99 -12.05 9.75
C LYS A 197 -7.80 -10.76 9.80
N ALA A 198 -7.22 -9.68 10.31
CA ALA A 198 -7.91 -8.40 10.45
C ALA A 198 -8.41 -7.87 9.10
N LEU A 199 -7.51 -7.81 8.10
CA LEU A 199 -7.87 -7.35 6.76
C LEU A 199 -8.91 -8.26 6.10
N ARG A 200 -8.74 -9.58 6.19
CA ARG A 200 -9.71 -10.55 5.65
C ARG A 200 -11.11 -10.34 6.23
N GLU A 201 -11.21 -10.17 7.54
CA GLU A 201 -12.50 -10.00 8.20
C GLU A 201 -13.16 -8.64 7.92
N VAL A 202 -12.38 -7.57 7.89
CA VAL A 202 -12.91 -6.23 7.58
C VAL A 202 -13.34 -6.17 6.11
N PHE A 203 -12.55 -6.70 5.18
CA PHE A 203 -12.92 -6.72 3.77
C PHE A 203 -14.16 -7.58 3.49
N ALA A 204 -14.28 -8.75 4.12
CA ALA A 204 -15.50 -9.56 4.02
C ALA A 204 -16.75 -8.81 4.55
N HIS A 205 -16.60 -8.00 5.60
CA HIS A 205 -17.67 -7.15 6.13
C HIS A 205 -18.04 -6.02 5.16
N VAL A 206 -17.03 -5.33 4.62
CA VAL A 206 -17.19 -4.25 3.63
C VAL A 206 -17.92 -4.74 2.38
N GLU A 207 -17.47 -5.86 1.80
CA GLU A 207 -18.10 -6.46 0.61
C GLU A 207 -19.55 -6.86 0.89
N LYS A 208 -19.81 -7.52 2.02
CA LYS A 208 -21.16 -7.92 2.42
C LYS A 208 -22.09 -6.71 2.54
N ARG A 209 -21.65 -5.65 3.22
CA ARG A 209 -22.46 -4.45 3.43
C ARG A 209 -22.76 -3.73 2.11
N ALA A 210 -21.78 -3.62 1.21
CA ALA A 210 -22.01 -3.07 -0.13
C ALA A 210 -23.02 -3.92 -0.92
N ALA A 211 -22.93 -5.26 -0.83
CA ALA A 211 -23.84 -6.18 -1.51
C ALA A 211 -25.28 -6.06 -0.98
N GLU A 212 -25.49 -5.84 0.32
CA GLU A 212 -26.80 -5.55 0.93
C GLU A 212 -27.44 -4.27 0.36
N GLN A 213 -26.63 -3.36 -0.19
CA GLN A 213 -27.05 -2.13 -0.86
C GLN A 213 -27.13 -2.28 -2.39
N GLY A 214 -26.93 -3.50 -2.92
CA GLY A 214 -26.94 -3.78 -4.36
C GLY A 214 -25.73 -3.22 -5.11
N ARG A 215 -24.59 -3.03 -4.42
CA ARG A 215 -23.36 -2.45 -4.97
C ARG A 215 -22.19 -3.42 -4.82
N THR A 216 -21.18 -3.25 -5.66
CA THR A 216 -19.84 -3.79 -5.46
C THR A 216 -18.93 -2.71 -4.88
N ILE A 217 -17.88 -3.14 -4.19
CA ILE A 217 -16.85 -2.25 -3.63
C ILE A 217 -15.52 -2.98 -3.68
N GLU A 218 -14.46 -2.27 -4.06
CA GLU A 218 -13.13 -2.86 -4.10
C GLU A 218 -12.43 -2.73 -2.73
N CYS A 219 -11.59 -3.70 -2.38
CA CYS A 219 -10.77 -3.69 -1.18
C CYS A 219 -9.28 -3.73 -1.52
N HIS A 220 -8.53 -2.73 -1.06
CA HIS A 220 -7.10 -2.59 -1.38
C HIS A 220 -6.27 -2.36 -0.12
N VAL A 221 -4.99 -2.70 -0.19
CA VAL A 221 -4.02 -2.46 0.88
C VAL A 221 -2.89 -1.57 0.39
N PRO A 222 -2.85 -0.29 0.78
CA PRO A 222 -1.64 0.51 0.71
C PRO A 222 -0.61 -0.01 1.70
N THR A 223 0.60 -0.30 1.22
CA THR A 223 1.67 -0.86 2.04
C THR A 223 3.02 -0.44 1.48
N HIS A 224 4.02 -0.33 2.37
CA HIS A 224 5.41 -0.28 1.94
C HIS A 224 5.84 -1.65 1.42
N SER A 225 6.90 -1.68 0.62
CA SER A 225 7.44 -2.93 0.09
C SER A 225 7.99 -3.83 1.19
N LEU A 226 8.01 -5.14 0.94
CA LEU A 226 8.71 -6.13 1.78
C LEU A 226 10.15 -5.71 2.08
N ILE A 227 10.85 -5.15 1.07
CA ILE A 227 12.24 -4.70 1.21
C ILE A 227 12.32 -3.58 2.24
N ASN A 228 11.43 -2.60 2.15
CA ASN A 228 11.37 -1.50 3.10
C ASN A 228 11.02 -1.99 4.52
N TYR A 229 9.95 -2.77 4.66
CA TYR A 229 9.53 -3.29 5.97
C TYR A 229 10.55 -4.19 6.63
N ALA A 230 11.26 -5.02 5.87
CA ALA A 230 12.41 -5.74 6.41
C ALA A 230 13.50 -4.77 6.90
N GLN A 231 13.78 -3.69 6.17
CA GLN A 231 14.78 -2.70 6.57
C GLN A 231 14.35 -1.90 7.82
N TRP A 232 13.06 -1.54 7.91
CA TRP A 232 12.47 -0.78 9.02
C TRP A 232 12.07 -1.64 10.21
N ARG A 233 12.22 -2.97 10.10
CA ARG A 233 11.91 -3.95 11.16
C ARG A 233 10.42 -3.98 11.47
N ILE A 234 9.60 -3.94 10.43
CA ILE A 234 8.14 -4.07 10.48
C ILE A 234 7.76 -5.42 9.87
N VAL A 235 6.73 -6.04 10.42
CA VAL A 235 6.13 -7.28 9.95
C VAL A 235 4.73 -6.93 9.45
N SER A 236 4.47 -7.29 8.20
CA SER A 236 3.21 -7.11 7.48
C SER A 236 2.89 -8.41 6.72
N PRO A 237 1.60 -8.74 6.48
CA PRO A 237 1.19 -9.91 5.70
C PRO A 237 1.58 -9.90 4.22
N GLU A 238 2.07 -8.78 3.67
CA GLU A 238 2.69 -8.64 2.33
C GLU A 238 2.08 -9.54 1.24
N SER A 239 2.81 -10.58 0.78
CA SER A 239 2.40 -11.41 -0.34
C SER A 239 1.26 -12.35 0.01
N HIS A 240 1.09 -12.73 1.28
CA HIS A 240 -0.04 -13.57 1.70
C HIS A 240 -1.39 -12.85 1.60
N LEU A 241 -1.41 -11.50 1.59
CA LEU A 241 -2.65 -10.75 1.36
C LEU A 241 -3.35 -11.16 0.06
N ILE A 242 -2.60 -11.61 -0.95
CA ILE A 242 -3.14 -12.09 -2.22
C ILE A 242 -4.12 -13.27 -2.07
N ASP A 243 -4.00 -14.02 -0.98
CA ASP A 243 -4.85 -15.18 -0.65
C ASP A 243 -6.20 -14.75 -0.04
N ILE A 244 -6.37 -13.47 0.30
CA ILE A 244 -7.67 -12.91 0.71
C ILE A 244 -8.56 -12.82 -0.54
N PRO A 245 -9.70 -13.54 -0.59
CA PRO A 245 -10.57 -13.53 -1.78
C PRO A 245 -11.07 -12.13 -2.14
N GLN A 246 -11.33 -11.31 -1.12
CA GLN A 246 -11.83 -9.94 -1.24
C GLN A 246 -10.77 -8.93 -1.67
N LEU A 247 -9.47 -9.25 -1.64
CA LEU A 247 -8.44 -8.27 -1.99
C LEU A 247 -8.45 -8.03 -3.50
N ASP A 248 -8.60 -6.78 -3.94
CA ASP A 248 -8.53 -6.38 -5.35
C ASP A 248 -7.13 -5.91 -5.76
N GLY A 249 -6.30 -5.49 -4.82
CA GLY A 249 -4.97 -4.99 -5.11
C GLY A 249 -4.26 -4.25 -3.99
N TYR A 250 -3.18 -3.59 -4.37
CA TYR A 250 -2.29 -2.85 -3.47
C TYR A 250 -2.11 -1.41 -3.95
N ILE A 251 -1.72 -0.53 -3.04
CA ILE A 251 -0.96 0.67 -3.39
C ILE A 251 0.47 0.47 -2.87
N ALA A 252 1.44 0.53 -3.77
CA ALA A 252 2.85 0.54 -3.44
C ALA A 252 3.25 1.91 -2.90
N GLN A 253 3.31 2.05 -1.57
CA GLN A 253 3.70 3.28 -0.89
C GLN A 253 5.24 3.48 -0.92
N VAL A 254 5.80 3.53 -2.12
CA VAL A 254 7.23 3.74 -2.37
C VAL A 254 7.47 5.24 -2.54
N TRP A 255 7.34 5.99 -1.45
CA TRP A 255 7.56 7.42 -1.48
C TRP A 255 8.99 7.82 -1.10
N THR A 256 9.27 9.11 -1.29
CA THR A 256 10.59 9.72 -1.10
C THR A 256 11.23 9.33 0.24
N GLY A 257 10.52 9.39 1.37
CA GLY A 257 11.06 9.03 2.68
C GLY A 257 11.48 7.55 2.83
N THR A 258 10.69 6.61 2.28
CA THR A 258 10.97 5.16 2.38
C THR A 258 12.09 4.75 1.43
N ALA A 259 12.00 5.18 0.17
CA ALA A 259 13.00 4.91 -0.87
C ALA A 259 14.38 5.52 -0.57
N ARG A 260 14.44 6.57 0.26
CA ARG A 260 15.71 7.18 0.69
C ARG A 260 16.44 6.41 1.77
N THR A 261 15.84 5.36 2.36
CA THR A 261 16.49 4.59 3.42
C THR A 261 17.91 4.17 2.99
N PRO A 262 18.98 4.57 3.71
CA PRO A 262 20.34 4.33 3.26
C PRO A 262 20.65 2.85 3.08
N ASN A 263 21.31 2.50 1.98
CA ASN A 263 21.83 1.15 1.72
C ASN A 263 23.35 1.19 1.48
N VAL A 264 23.99 0.03 1.43
CA VAL A 264 25.44 -0.09 1.25
C VAL A 264 25.77 -0.59 -0.16
N TYR A 265 26.58 0.17 -0.89
CA TYR A 265 27.15 -0.26 -2.17
C TYR A 265 28.63 0.12 -2.23
N ARG A 266 29.48 -0.85 -2.56
CA ARG A 266 30.96 -0.73 -2.55
C ARG A 266 31.49 -0.17 -1.21
N GLY A 267 30.92 -0.62 -0.10
CA GLY A 267 31.32 -0.21 1.25
C GLY A 267 30.85 1.18 1.68
N VAL A 268 30.05 1.88 0.86
CA VAL A 268 29.56 3.23 1.19
C VAL A 268 28.07 3.19 1.52
N ALA A 269 27.72 3.53 2.75
CA ALA A 269 26.34 3.75 3.19
C ALA A 269 25.86 5.15 2.76
N LYS A 270 24.79 5.22 1.97
CA LYS A 270 24.13 6.49 1.58
C LYS A 270 22.73 6.25 1.00
N GLU A 271 21.95 7.32 0.92
CA GLU A 271 20.68 7.36 0.20
C GLU A 271 20.90 7.07 -1.30
N ARG A 272 20.02 6.26 -1.89
CA ARG A 272 20.06 5.81 -3.29
C ARG A 272 18.64 5.64 -3.83
N THR A 273 17.87 6.74 -3.80
CA THR A 273 16.43 6.77 -4.01
C THR A 273 15.97 6.03 -5.26
N PHE A 274 16.57 6.31 -6.42
CA PHE A 274 16.21 5.61 -7.66
C PHE A 274 16.42 4.09 -7.56
N GLU A 275 17.59 3.65 -7.07
CA GLU A 275 17.89 2.22 -6.99
C GLU A 275 16.98 1.49 -6.02
N THR A 276 16.73 2.09 -4.86
CA THR A 276 15.81 1.54 -3.87
C THR A 276 14.40 1.47 -4.46
N ALA A 277 13.87 2.60 -4.97
CA ALA A 277 12.53 2.66 -5.54
C ALA A 277 12.32 1.67 -6.70
N PHE A 278 13.34 1.50 -7.56
CA PHE A 278 13.29 0.52 -8.65
C PHE A 278 13.00 -0.89 -8.11
N PHE A 279 13.70 -1.32 -7.07
CA PHE A 279 13.49 -2.64 -6.47
C PHE A 279 12.22 -2.72 -5.63
N GLU A 280 11.83 -1.65 -4.94
CA GLU A 280 10.59 -1.63 -4.16
C GLU A 280 9.35 -1.73 -5.06
N TYR A 281 9.24 -0.94 -6.14
CA TYR A 281 8.16 -1.09 -7.12
C TYR A 281 8.19 -2.46 -7.81
N GLY A 282 9.40 -2.96 -8.13
CA GLY A 282 9.57 -4.30 -8.69
C GLY A 282 9.08 -5.40 -7.77
N GLN A 283 9.30 -5.28 -6.46
CA GLN A 283 8.80 -6.21 -5.46
C GLN A 283 7.27 -6.17 -5.37
N MET A 284 6.68 -4.97 -5.36
CA MET A 284 5.22 -4.81 -5.36
C MET A 284 4.59 -5.40 -6.63
N GLN A 285 5.21 -5.22 -7.79
CA GLN A 285 4.78 -5.87 -9.04
C GLN A 285 4.90 -7.40 -8.95
N ALA A 286 6.01 -7.90 -8.39
CA ALA A 286 6.25 -9.33 -8.26
C ALA A 286 5.20 -10.02 -7.36
N MET A 287 4.65 -9.33 -6.36
CA MET A 287 3.58 -9.84 -5.52
C MET A 287 2.29 -10.08 -6.32
N VAL A 288 1.87 -9.14 -7.18
CA VAL A 288 0.58 -9.25 -7.89
C VAL A 288 0.65 -10.01 -9.22
N ARG A 289 1.84 -10.12 -9.82
CA ARG A 289 2.05 -10.71 -11.14
C ARG A 289 1.32 -12.05 -11.36
N PRO A 290 1.29 -13.01 -10.42
CA PRO A 290 0.65 -14.30 -10.66
C PRO A 290 -0.88 -14.26 -10.72
N THR A 291 -1.51 -13.27 -10.07
CA THR A 291 -2.98 -13.19 -9.98
C THR A 291 -3.57 -12.11 -10.87
N GLY A 292 -2.77 -11.16 -11.34
CA GLY A 292 -3.24 -10.02 -12.12
C GLY A 292 -4.07 -9.03 -11.30
N LYS A 293 -4.03 -9.12 -9.96
CA LYS A 293 -4.60 -8.10 -9.06
C LYS A 293 -3.97 -6.74 -9.34
N LYS A 294 -4.69 -5.67 -8.99
CA LYS A 294 -4.26 -4.31 -9.27
C LYS A 294 -3.08 -3.92 -8.38
N VAL A 295 -2.21 -3.07 -8.88
CA VAL A 295 -1.23 -2.34 -8.07
C VAL A 295 -1.15 -0.91 -8.58
N TRP A 296 -1.24 0.06 -7.66
CA TRP A 296 -0.91 1.45 -7.96
C TRP A 296 0.50 1.74 -7.46
N PHE A 297 1.28 2.47 -8.24
CA PHE A 297 2.57 2.98 -7.81
C PHE A 297 2.42 4.41 -7.29
N LEU A 298 2.67 4.60 -6.00
CA LEU A 298 2.61 5.90 -5.35
C LEU A 298 3.96 6.61 -5.47
N ALA A 299 3.97 7.85 -5.93
CA ALA A 299 5.11 8.77 -5.80
C ALA A 299 4.72 10.01 -5.00
N ASP A 300 5.53 10.43 -4.02
CA ASP A 300 5.27 11.61 -3.20
C ASP A 300 6.15 12.79 -3.61
N PRO A 301 5.56 13.90 -4.11
CA PRO A 301 6.28 15.12 -4.45
C PRO A 301 7.01 15.83 -3.30
N VAL A 302 6.74 15.51 -2.03
CA VAL A 302 7.25 16.26 -0.85
C VAL A 302 7.71 15.40 0.33
N GLU A 303 7.28 14.16 0.55
CA GLU A 303 7.68 13.34 1.74
C GLU A 303 7.23 13.85 3.13
N ASP A 304 7.16 12.96 4.13
CA ASP A 304 6.68 13.31 5.48
C ASP A 304 7.59 14.27 6.27
N ASN A 305 8.89 14.26 6.03
CA ASN A 305 9.82 15.14 6.74
C ASN A 305 9.69 16.57 6.21
N PRO A 306 9.12 17.53 6.96
CA PRO A 306 8.80 18.86 6.45
C PRO A 306 10.00 19.81 6.43
N ASN A 307 11.21 19.29 6.69
CA ASN A 307 12.43 20.08 6.85
C ASN A 307 13.41 19.91 5.69
N ARG A 308 12.96 19.52 4.49
CA ARG A 308 13.81 19.57 3.29
C ARG A 308 13.38 20.66 2.34
N SER A 309 14.28 21.03 1.44
CA SER A 309 14.00 22.00 0.40
C SER A 309 13.24 21.42 -0.77
N TRP A 310 12.62 22.30 -1.55
CA TRP A 310 11.97 21.94 -2.80
C TRP A 310 12.91 21.25 -3.80
N ASN A 311 14.21 21.58 -3.78
CA ASN A 311 15.18 20.93 -4.65
C ASN A 311 15.41 19.47 -4.27
N ASP A 312 15.51 19.17 -2.98
CA ASP A 312 15.64 17.81 -2.47
C ASP A 312 14.37 17.00 -2.74
N TYR A 313 13.19 17.56 -2.48
CA TYR A 313 11.92 16.91 -2.80
C TYR A 313 11.77 16.61 -4.29
N ARG A 314 12.04 17.60 -5.15
CA ARG A 314 11.98 17.44 -6.61
C ARG A 314 12.91 16.32 -7.10
N LEU A 315 14.16 16.31 -6.66
CA LEU A 315 15.14 15.29 -7.06
C LEU A 315 14.66 13.88 -6.72
N ASN A 316 14.11 13.70 -5.52
CA ASN A 316 13.66 12.40 -5.06
C ASN A 316 12.34 11.96 -5.72
N TYR A 317 11.41 12.89 -5.94
CA TYR A 317 10.21 12.64 -6.74
C TYR A 317 10.56 12.21 -8.17
N GLU A 318 11.51 12.90 -8.81
CA GLU A 318 12.01 12.51 -10.13
C GLU A 318 12.59 11.08 -10.09
N CYS A 319 13.36 10.73 -9.06
CA CYS A 319 13.89 9.38 -8.90
C CYS A 319 12.78 8.32 -8.77
N THR A 320 11.75 8.55 -7.95
CA THR A 320 10.68 7.58 -7.73
C THR A 320 9.77 7.44 -8.95
N VAL A 321 9.41 8.55 -9.62
CA VAL A 321 8.62 8.49 -10.86
C VAL A 321 9.39 7.79 -11.98
N ILE A 322 10.68 8.10 -12.17
CA ILE A 322 11.47 7.42 -13.21
C ILE A 322 11.57 5.92 -12.88
N ALA A 323 11.77 5.55 -11.60
CA ALA A 323 11.81 4.15 -11.19
C ALA A 323 10.48 3.42 -11.41
N SER A 324 9.34 4.06 -11.14
CA SER A 324 8.02 3.45 -11.34
C SER A 324 7.72 3.20 -12.82
N LEU A 325 8.17 4.09 -13.71
CA LEU A 325 8.02 3.96 -15.17
C LEU A 325 8.87 2.82 -15.78
N MET A 326 9.82 2.25 -15.05
CA MET A 326 10.61 1.10 -15.52
C MET A 326 9.84 -0.23 -15.51
N TRP A 327 8.60 -0.22 -15.02
CA TRP A 327 7.75 -1.40 -14.81
C TRP A 327 6.44 -1.27 -15.61
N PRO A 328 6.46 -1.54 -16.92
CA PRO A 328 5.33 -1.25 -17.80
C PRO A 328 4.15 -2.21 -17.61
N GLU A 329 4.28 -3.26 -16.81
CA GLU A 329 3.15 -4.07 -16.37
C GLU A 329 2.14 -3.27 -15.51
N THR A 330 2.55 -2.14 -14.95
CA THR A 330 1.69 -1.24 -14.17
C THR A 330 1.41 0.02 -14.97
N SER A 331 0.12 0.34 -15.10
CA SER A 331 -0.38 1.60 -15.67
C SER A 331 -1.26 2.38 -14.70
N ARG A 332 -1.13 2.08 -13.41
CA ARG A 332 -1.89 2.66 -12.30
C ARG A 332 -0.95 3.40 -11.35
N TYR A 333 -1.26 4.66 -11.05
CA TYR A 333 -0.40 5.53 -10.26
C TYR A 333 -1.19 6.29 -9.21
N GLU A 334 -0.72 6.25 -7.96
CA GLU A 334 -1.12 7.27 -7.00
C GLU A 334 -0.17 8.45 -7.19
N VAL A 335 -0.68 9.51 -7.82
CA VAL A 335 0.16 10.58 -8.34
C VAL A 335 0.72 11.48 -7.24
N MET A 336 0.04 11.56 -6.10
CA MET A 336 0.52 12.20 -4.88
C MET A 336 -0.38 11.89 -3.68
N PRO A 337 0.18 11.91 -2.47
CA PRO A 337 -0.59 12.06 -1.25
C PRO A 337 -0.61 13.54 -0.80
N TRP A 338 -1.75 13.98 -0.27
CA TRP A 338 -1.91 15.30 0.40
C TRP A 338 -1.62 16.50 -0.53
N PRO A 339 -2.45 16.74 -1.56
CA PRO A 339 -2.19 17.83 -2.52
C PRO A 339 -2.15 19.22 -1.87
N ASP A 340 -2.83 19.44 -0.75
CA ASP A 340 -2.76 20.69 0.00
C ASP A 340 -1.39 20.93 0.65
N ARG A 341 -0.75 19.87 1.16
CA ARG A 341 0.64 19.91 1.66
C ARG A 341 1.60 20.35 0.54
N ILE A 342 1.33 19.92 -0.70
CA ILE A 342 2.20 20.21 -1.85
C ILE A 342 1.93 21.62 -2.39
N PHE A 343 0.69 21.95 -2.75
CA PHE A 343 0.38 23.21 -3.46
C PHE A 343 0.16 24.41 -2.54
N LYS A 344 -0.11 24.19 -1.24
CA LYS A 344 -0.33 25.25 -0.25
C LYS A 344 0.72 25.25 0.86
N GLY A 345 1.55 24.22 0.96
CA GLY A 345 2.61 24.12 1.95
C GLY A 345 3.75 25.11 1.70
N SER A 346 4.57 25.28 2.73
CA SER A 346 5.82 26.05 2.64
C SER A 346 6.95 25.26 3.28
N TYR A 347 8.13 25.29 2.65
CA TYR A 347 9.28 24.46 3.02
C TYR A 347 10.57 25.27 3.09
N PRO A 348 11.57 24.82 3.87
CA PRO A 348 12.85 25.53 3.98
C PRO A 348 13.50 25.71 2.61
N LYS A 349 14.22 26.82 2.43
CA LYS A 349 15.03 27.01 1.21
C LYS A 349 16.29 26.12 1.18
N VAL A 350 16.73 25.68 2.36
CA VAL A 350 17.92 24.86 2.55
C VAL A 350 17.55 23.63 3.37
N ASP A 351 18.04 22.47 2.94
CA ASP A 351 17.75 21.20 3.59
C ASP A 351 18.16 21.21 5.07
N LEU A 352 17.27 20.71 5.91
CA LEU A 352 17.44 20.54 7.35
C LEU A 352 17.70 21.86 8.10
N ASP A 353 17.43 23.01 7.48
CA ASP A 353 17.45 24.29 8.19
C ASP A 353 16.20 24.42 9.05
N SER A 354 16.34 24.01 10.31
CA SER A 354 15.33 24.17 11.35
C SER A 354 15.52 25.46 12.16
N LYS A 355 16.51 26.30 11.81
CA LYS A 355 16.91 27.47 12.61
C LYS A 355 16.37 28.77 12.03
N THR A 356 16.16 28.83 10.71
CA THR A 356 15.54 29.98 10.06
C THR A 356 14.05 29.72 9.84
N SER A 357 13.25 30.77 9.92
CA SER A 357 11.83 30.74 9.56
C SER A 357 11.60 31.03 8.06
N ASP A 358 12.68 31.01 7.26
CA ASP A 358 12.61 31.35 5.83
C ASP A 358 12.13 30.12 5.05
N ARG A 359 10.83 30.09 4.80
CA ARG A 359 10.15 29.03 4.06
C ARG A 359 9.47 29.61 2.84
N GLU A 360 9.39 28.84 1.77
CA GLU A 360 8.76 29.25 0.52
C GLU A 360 7.76 28.20 0.03
N GLY A 361 6.73 28.66 -0.68
CA GLY A 361 5.79 27.78 -1.37
C GLY A 361 6.42 27.10 -2.58
N ILE A 362 5.69 26.18 -3.20
CA ILE A 362 6.17 25.41 -4.35
C ILE A 362 6.67 26.33 -5.48
N PRO A 363 7.88 26.10 -6.02
CA PRO A 363 8.36 26.78 -7.22
C PRO A 363 7.41 26.53 -8.40
N ALA A 364 7.09 27.60 -9.16
CA ALA A 364 6.11 27.51 -10.25
C ALA A 364 6.50 26.52 -11.35
N ASP A 365 7.80 26.38 -11.62
CA ASP A 365 8.33 25.41 -12.57
C ASP A 365 8.17 23.96 -12.05
N TYR A 366 8.38 23.73 -10.76
CA TYR A 366 8.15 22.41 -10.16
C TYR A 366 6.65 22.05 -10.14
N ALA A 367 5.77 22.98 -9.77
CA ALA A 367 4.32 22.77 -9.86
C ALA A 367 3.88 22.43 -11.30
N THR A 368 4.45 23.11 -12.29
CA THR A 368 4.21 22.81 -13.71
C THR A 368 4.68 21.41 -14.09
N GLN A 369 5.87 21.00 -13.64
CA GLN A 369 6.39 19.65 -13.86
C GLN A 369 5.45 18.58 -13.27
N LEU A 370 4.99 18.76 -12.03
CA LEU A 370 4.07 17.82 -11.38
C LEU A 370 2.80 17.62 -12.21
N LEU A 371 2.13 18.71 -12.62
CA LEU A 371 0.90 18.63 -13.41
C LEU A 371 1.11 17.97 -14.78
N ILE A 372 2.25 18.23 -15.43
CA ILE A 372 2.61 17.55 -16.69
C ILE A 372 2.80 16.06 -16.47
N VAL A 373 3.52 15.67 -15.41
CA VAL A 373 3.74 14.26 -15.08
C VAL A 373 2.41 13.58 -14.75
N PHE A 374 1.55 14.18 -13.92
CA PHE A 374 0.24 13.60 -13.58
C PHE A 374 -0.62 13.37 -14.83
N ASN A 375 -0.64 14.35 -15.73
CA ASN A 375 -1.36 14.22 -16.99
C ASN A 375 -0.78 13.11 -17.89
N ALA A 376 0.55 12.91 -17.89
CA ALA A 376 1.16 11.80 -18.61
C ALA A 376 0.83 10.45 -17.96
N LEU A 377 0.88 10.37 -16.62
CA LEU A 377 0.57 9.16 -15.84
C LEU A 377 -0.87 8.69 -16.05
N ASN A 378 -1.81 9.60 -16.31
CA ASN A 378 -3.17 9.25 -16.70
C ASN A 378 -3.17 8.29 -17.89
N ASP A 379 -2.32 8.51 -18.90
CA ASP A 379 -2.36 7.81 -20.18
C ASP A 379 -1.31 6.70 -20.31
N MET A 380 -0.82 6.11 -19.21
CA MET A 380 0.26 5.11 -19.30
C MET A 380 -0.20 3.69 -19.69
N ASN A 381 -1.51 3.44 -19.80
CA ASN A 381 -2.03 2.16 -20.27
C ASN A 381 -1.91 2.04 -21.80
N GLN A 382 -0.67 1.87 -22.28
CA GLN A 382 -0.31 1.91 -23.70
C GLN A 382 -0.14 0.50 -24.29
N PRO A 383 -0.52 0.29 -25.57
CA PRO A 383 -0.39 -1.01 -26.24
C PRO A 383 1.02 -1.30 -26.78
N ASP A 384 1.81 -0.25 -27.02
CA ASP A 384 3.18 -0.38 -27.56
C ASP A 384 4.19 -0.15 -26.44
N VAL A 385 4.67 -1.26 -25.89
CA VAL A 385 5.64 -1.29 -24.79
C VAL A 385 6.82 -2.15 -25.21
N ALA A 386 8.01 -1.58 -25.11
CA ALA A 386 9.26 -2.29 -25.31
C ALA A 386 10.24 -2.00 -24.18
N TYR A 387 10.92 -3.04 -23.72
CA TYR A 387 12.03 -2.89 -22.79
C TYR A 387 13.30 -2.55 -23.58
N ASP A 388 13.73 -1.29 -23.52
CA ASP A 388 15.02 -0.84 -24.06
C ASP A 388 16.07 -0.74 -22.94
N MET A 389 16.42 -1.91 -22.38
CA MET A 389 17.34 -2.03 -21.24
C MET A 389 18.27 -3.23 -21.40
N GLY A 390 19.23 -3.38 -20.48
CA GLY A 390 20.22 -4.45 -20.52
C GLY A 390 19.64 -5.85 -20.31
N THR A 391 20.54 -6.83 -20.14
CA THR A 391 20.18 -8.26 -20.07
C THR A 391 19.08 -8.56 -19.04
N ARG A 392 17.93 -9.03 -19.52
CA ARG A 392 16.80 -9.46 -18.69
C ARG A 392 16.87 -10.93 -18.27
N GLY A 393 15.95 -11.34 -17.40
CA GLY A 393 15.78 -12.71 -16.94
C GLY A 393 16.70 -13.10 -15.79
N ILE A 394 17.12 -12.12 -14.98
CA ILE A 394 17.86 -12.33 -13.73
C ILE A 394 16.95 -11.92 -12.58
N GLY A 395 16.61 -12.89 -11.73
CA GLY A 395 15.76 -12.68 -10.56
C GLY A 395 16.57 -12.69 -9.27
N ILE A 396 16.15 -11.89 -8.28
CA ILE A 396 16.67 -11.88 -6.92
C ILE A 396 15.54 -12.34 -6.01
N VAL A 397 15.73 -13.47 -5.35
CA VAL A 397 14.68 -14.10 -4.55
C VAL A 397 14.55 -13.40 -3.20
N VAL A 398 13.32 -13.03 -2.84
CA VAL A 398 12.94 -12.50 -1.53
C VAL A 398 11.79 -13.34 -0.96
N SER A 399 11.60 -13.29 0.35
CA SER A 399 10.51 -13.95 1.05
C SER A 399 10.02 -13.06 2.17
N ASP A 400 8.73 -13.15 2.51
CA ASP A 400 8.13 -12.39 3.60
C ASP A 400 8.81 -12.67 4.94
N THR A 401 9.40 -13.87 5.07
CA THR A 401 10.21 -14.25 6.23
C THR A 401 11.47 -13.40 6.44
N MET A 402 11.88 -12.57 5.47
CA MET A 402 12.90 -11.54 5.66
C MET A 402 12.54 -10.59 6.81
N MET A 403 11.26 -10.23 6.96
CA MET A 403 10.78 -9.38 8.06
C MET A 403 10.92 -10.06 9.42
N PHE A 404 10.92 -11.40 9.46
CA PHE A 404 10.89 -12.16 10.72
C PHE A 404 12.27 -12.24 11.37
N GLN A 405 13.32 -11.95 10.61
CA GLN A 405 14.73 -12.07 11.01
C GLN A 405 15.32 -10.72 11.45
N ARG A 406 14.49 -9.75 11.81
CA ARG A 406 14.90 -8.33 11.99
C ARG A 406 15.00 -7.88 13.44
N ALA A 407 14.82 -8.78 14.41
CA ALA A 407 14.94 -8.47 15.82
C ALA A 407 15.76 -9.51 16.59
N ALA A 408 15.94 -9.24 17.89
CA ALA A 408 16.64 -10.11 18.82
C ALA A 408 16.04 -11.54 18.82
N PRO A 409 16.82 -12.58 19.19
CA PRO A 409 18.18 -12.49 19.72
C PRO A 409 19.29 -12.36 18.67
N HIS A 410 19.02 -12.70 17.41
CA HIS A 410 20.01 -12.69 16.32
C HIS A 410 19.45 -11.98 15.08
N ALA A 411 19.40 -10.64 15.12
CA ALA A 411 18.93 -9.86 13.99
C ALA A 411 19.89 -10.00 12.79
N SER A 412 19.33 -10.17 11.60
CA SER A 412 20.06 -10.08 10.33
C SER A 412 20.52 -8.65 10.04
N ASP A 413 21.41 -8.49 9.05
CA ASP A 413 22.06 -7.21 8.73
C ASP A 413 21.06 -6.06 8.53
N SER A 414 21.17 -5.00 9.34
CA SER A 414 20.23 -3.87 9.35
C SER A 414 20.17 -3.13 8.01
N GLY A 415 21.27 -3.13 7.26
CA GLY A 415 21.37 -2.51 5.94
C GLY A 415 20.87 -3.36 4.76
N LEU A 416 20.31 -4.56 5.03
CA LEU A 416 19.90 -5.53 4.01
C LEU A 416 21.00 -5.84 2.97
N GLY A 417 22.25 -5.93 3.42
CA GLY A 417 23.41 -6.18 2.56
C GLY A 417 23.35 -7.49 1.78
N GLY A 418 22.64 -8.51 2.28
CA GLY A 418 22.36 -9.74 1.53
C GLY A 418 21.52 -9.49 0.28
N PHE A 419 20.54 -8.60 0.35
CA PHE A 419 19.72 -8.21 -0.80
C PHE A 419 20.43 -7.17 -1.67
N TYR A 420 20.78 -6.02 -1.11
CA TYR A 420 21.36 -4.90 -1.88
C TYR A 420 22.75 -5.23 -2.46
N GLY A 421 23.50 -6.13 -1.82
CA GLY A 421 24.78 -6.62 -2.32
C GLY A 421 24.66 -7.46 -3.60
N LEU A 422 23.52 -8.13 -3.81
CA LEU A 422 23.19 -8.83 -5.05
C LEU A 422 22.54 -7.88 -6.07
N ALA A 423 21.69 -6.97 -5.59
CA ALA A 423 20.81 -6.15 -6.41
C ALA A 423 21.49 -4.93 -7.05
N ILE A 424 22.08 -4.05 -6.22
CA ILE A 424 22.58 -2.75 -6.68
C ILE A 424 23.72 -2.89 -7.71
N PRO A 425 24.69 -3.84 -7.59
CA PRO A 425 25.73 -3.97 -8.59
C PRO A 425 25.20 -4.21 -10.02
N LEU A 426 24.14 -5.00 -10.17
CA LEU A 426 23.52 -5.30 -11.46
C LEU A 426 22.86 -4.04 -12.04
N LEU A 427 22.04 -3.37 -11.24
CA LEU A 427 21.36 -2.15 -11.69
C LEU A 427 22.36 -1.05 -12.08
N LYS A 428 23.46 -0.89 -11.32
CA LYS A 428 24.52 0.10 -11.61
C LYS A 428 25.29 -0.16 -12.90
N VAL A 429 25.24 -1.37 -13.46
CA VAL A 429 25.84 -1.69 -14.76
C VAL A 429 24.80 -1.83 -15.87
N GLY A 430 23.55 -1.39 -15.63
CA GLY A 430 22.47 -1.42 -16.61
C GLY A 430 21.77 -2.76 -16.76
N VAL A 431 21.94 -3.69 -15.81
CA VAL A 431 21.23 -4.97 -15.77
C VAL A 431 19.99 -4.84 -14.87
N PRO A 432 18.78 -4.90 -15.44
CA PRO A 432 17.52 -4.72 -14.71
C PRO A 432 17.14 -6.03 -13.98
N ALA A 433 17.84 -6.33 -12.89
CA ALA A 433 17.49 -7.47 -12.05
C ALA A 433 16.09 -7.27 -11.45
N GLU A 434 15.25 -8.29 -11.50
CA GLU A 434 13.89 -8.21 -10.97
C GLU A 434 13.80 -8.93 -9.62
N VAL A 435 12.89 -8.47 -8.77
CA VAL A 435 12.58 -9.15 -7.51
C VAL A 435 11.67 -10.34 -7.80
N VAL A 436 11.95 -11.48 -7.18
CA VAL A 436 11.14 -12.70 -7.27
C VAL A 436 10.61 -13.03 -5.88
N GLN A 437 9.29 -12.90 -5.70
CA GLN A 437 8.62 -13.27 -4.46
C GLN A 437 8.54 -14.80 -4.33
N LEU A 438 9.20 -15.38 -3.33
CA LEU A 438 9.31 -16.82 -3.16
C LEU A 438 7.95 -17.50 -2.93
N GLU A 439 7.06 -16.85 -2.17
CA GLU A 439 5.71 -17.31 -1.86
C GLU A 439 4.88 -17.50 -3.15
N ASN A 440 5.19 -16.76 -4.20
CA ASN A 440 4.52 -16.85 -5.50
C ASN A 440 4.98 -18.03 -6.37
N THR A 441 6.04 -18.76 -5.97
CA THR A 441 6.55 -19.90 -6.76
C THR A 441 5.58 -21.08 -6.86
N ILE A 442 4.50 -21.08 -6.06
CA ILE A 442 3.40 -22.04 -6.16
C ILE A 442 2.52 -21.81 -7.40
N TYR A 443 2.54 -20.60 -7.97
CA TYR A 443 1.76 -20.27 -9.15
C TYR A 443 2.46 -20.74 -10.43
N PRO A 444 1.71 -21.30 -11.41
CA PRO A 444 2.28 -21.72 -12.69
C PRO A 444 3.00 -20.58 -13.40
N ALA A 445 4.09 -20.91 -14.10
CA ALA A 445 4.89 -19.97 -14.89
C ALA A 445 5.52 -18.79 -14.12
N CYS A 446 5.42 -18.73 -12.79
CA CYS A 446 6.02 -17.65 -11.98
C CYS A 446 7.53 -17.48 -12.24
N LEU A 447 8.23 -18.57 -12.52
CA LEU A 447 9.68 -18.57 -12.78
C LEU A 447 10.05 -18.55 -14.27
N GLU A 448 9.08 -18.66 -15.19
CA GLU A 448 9.32 -18.72 -16.64
C GLU A 448 10.11 -17.51 -17.19
N PRO A 449 9.92 -16.26 -16.69
CA PRO A 449 10.71 -15.12 -17.16
C PRO A 449 12.20 -15.18 -16.79
N TYR A 450 12.61 -16.04 -15.86
CA TYR A 450 13.95 -16.01 -15.25
C TYR A 450 14.84 -17.16 -15.75
N ARG A 451 16.05 -16.80 -16.18
CA ARG A 451 17.13 -17.75 -16.55
C ARG A 451 18.07 -18.00 -15.38
N ILE A 452 18.23 -17.02 -14.49
CA ILE A 452 19.11 -17.06 -13.34
C ILE A 452 18.34 -16.52 -12.14
N LEU A 453 18.42 -17.23 -11.01
CA LEU A 453 17.95 -16.77 -9.71
C LEU A 453 19.16 -16.58 -8.79
N LEU A 454 19.20 -15.44 -8.11
CA LEU A 454 20.17 -15.11 -7.07
C LEU A 454 19.47 -15.23 -5.71
N LEU A 455 20.10 -15.95 -4.78
CA LEU A 455 19.59 -16.23 -3.43
C LEU A 455 20.64 -15.91 -2.38
#